data_AF-A0A348N445-F1
#
_entry.id   AF-A0A348N445-F1
#
_cell.length_a   1.000
_cell.length_b   1.000
_cell.length_c   1.000
_cell.angle_alpha   90.00
_cell.angle_beta   90.00
_cell.angle_gamma   90.00
#
_symmetry.space_group_name_H-M   'P 1'
#
loop_
_entity.id
_entity.type
_entity.pdbx_description
1 polymer ?
#
loop_
_entity_poly.entity_id
_entity_poly.type
_entity_poly.pdbx_seq_one_letter_code
_entity_poly.pdbx_strand_id
1 'polypeptide(L)'
;METIRNYLETMFANMPNTPEVKRAKDELLQMMEDKYNELIAEGVNENAAVGTVISEFGNLDELAESLGLEKEVDEVNNRQENVNRRFVSMDEVKAYLSHMTKSAIFVSVGVMLCIISVIFPIIGDISSVVSEGLSVGLMFLSIAIAVGLFVFNGIISGEWTYLRREPCQIDMATAEYVKDRLRNFRPISAILLSVGVLLCAFCWVPVAAIQNEYMTVSLFLMVGFGVMLIIYSSMISKGMARILGLNDTTTISGTYSDGANVEYTSKTAEVIMSVYWPTITCIYLCVSFLTFAWYITWIIWPIAAVLHKIFGTAWAKEV
;
A
#
# COMPACT_ATOMS: atom_id res chain seq x y z
N MET A 1 12.96 -28.15 5.17
CA MET A 1 13.47 -27.17 4.18
C MET A 1 12.96 -25.74 4.40
N GLU A 2 11.65 -25.47 4.40
CA GLU A 2 11.14 -24.09 4.60
C GLU A 2 11.66 -23.42 5.89
N THR A 3 11.75 -24.18 6.99
CA THR A 3 12.27 -23.68 8.27
C THR A 3 13.72 -23.21 8.21
N ILE A 4 14.58 -23.91 7.47
CA ILE A 4 16.00 -23.55 7.28
C ILE A 4 16.09 -22.24 6.48
N ARG A 5 15.29 -22.15 5.41
CA ARG A 5 15.23 -20.93 4.59
C ARG A 5 14.73 -19.73 5.40
N ASN A 6 13.67 -19.89 6.18
CA ASN A 6 13.15 -18.81 7.04
C ASN A 6 14.16 -18.38 8.11
N TYR A 7 14.90 -19.33 8.68
CA TYR A 7 15.97 -19.04 9.63
C TYR A 7 17.07 -18.20 8.97
N LEU A 8 17.58 -18.64 7.81
CA LEU A 8 18.60 -17.92 7.05
C LEU A 8 18.14 -16.51 6.63
N GLU A 9 16.90 -16.37 6.17
CA GLU A 9 16.31 -15.07 5.82
C GLU A 9 16.24 -14.13 7.02
N THR A 10 15.91 -14.67 8.20
CA THR A 10 15.89 -13.90 9.45
C THR A 10 17.30 -13.46 9.84
N MET A 11 18.28 -14.35 9.70
CA MET A 11 19.69 -14.08 9.99
C MET A 11 20.24 -12.94 9.12
N PHE A 12 19.89 -12.92 7.83
CA PHE A 12 20.35 -11.92 6.88
C PHE A 12 19.43 -10.69 6.74
N ALA A 13 18.28 -10.65 7.42
CA ALA A 13 17.22 -9.67 7.20
C ALA A 13 17.69 -8.20 7.26
N ASN A 14 18.62 -7.91 8.18
CA ASN A 14 19.13 -6.57 8.44
C ASN A 14 20.43 -6.25 7.69
N MET A 15 21.00 -7.24 6.98
CA MET A 15 22.23 -7.05 6.23
C MET A 15 22.02 -6.13 5.02
N PRO A 16 23.04 -5.34 4.64
CA PRO A 16 22.99 -4.53 3.43
C PRO A 16 22.66 -5.37 2.20
N ASN A 17 21.84 -4.81 1.31
CA ASN A 17 21.45 -5.47 0.06
C ASN A 17 22.56 -5.33 -1.01
N THR A 18 23.77 -5.84 -0.72
CA THR A 18 24.91 -5.84 -1.64
C THR A 18 25.05 -7.19 -2.35
N PRO A 19 25.77 -7.25 -3.51
CA PRO A 19 26.01 -8.50 -4.21
C PRO A 19 26.79 -9.51 -3.36
N GLU A 20 27.71 -9.02 -2.53
CA GLU A 20 28.57 -9.81 -1.65
C GLU A 20 27.75 -10.52 -0.56
N VAL A 21 26.87 -9.79 0.12
CA VAL A 21 25.97 -10.35 1.14
C VAL A 21 25.01 -11.38 0.53
N LYS A 22 24.47 -11.11 -0.66
CA LYS A 22 23.60 -12.07 -1.37
C LYS A 22 24.34 -13.36 -1.71
N ARG A 23 25.56 -13.24 -2.22
CA ARG A 23 26.40 -14.39 -2.55
C ARG A 23 26.70 -15.22 -1.30
N ALA A 24 27.11 -14.57 -0.21
CA ALA A 24 27.39 -15.25 1.06
C ALA A 24 26.14 -15.93 1.63
N LYS A 25 24.97 -15.32 1.51
CA LYS A 25 23.69 -15.93 1.88
C LYS A 25 23.39 -17.18 1.04
N ASP A 26 23.58 -17.12 -0.28
CA ASP A 26 23.36 -18.26 -1.17
C ASP A 26 24.36 -19.41 -0.90
N GLU A 27 25.62 -19.07 -0.65
CA GLU A 27 26.66 -20.02 -0.25
C GLU A 27 26.31 -20.70 1.08
N LEU A 28 25.86 -19.93 2.08
CA LEU A 28 25.43 -20.48 3.37
C LEU A 28 24.17 -21.33 3.24
N LEU A 29 23.20 -20.91 2.41
CA LEU A 29 22.02 -21.73 2.11
C LEU A 29 22.44 -23.10 1.58
N GLN A 30 23.31 -23.12 0.57
CA GLN A 30 23.78 -24.36 -0.03
C GLN A 30 24.45 -25.28 1.00
N MET A 31 25.31 -24.73 1.86
CA MET A 31 25.94 -25.51 2.94
C MET A 31 24.91 -26.08 3.92
N MET A 32 23.89 -25.31 4.30
CA MET A 32 22.82 -25.79 5.18
C MET A 32 21.95 -26.85 4.52
N GLU A 33 21.67 -26.72 3.21
CA GLU A 33 20.90 -27.70 2.44
C GLU A 33 21.66 -29.01 2.28
N ASP A 34 22.95 -28.95 1.96
CA ASP A 34 23.82 -30.12 1.83
C ASP A 34 23.88 -30.89 3.16
N LYS A 35 24.07 -30.17 4.29
CA LYS A 35 24.09 -30.79 5.62
C LYS A 35 22.74 -31.39 6.00
N TYR A 36 21.65 -30.70 5.70
CA TYR A 36 20.31 -31.22 5.93
C TYR A 36 20.09 -32.54 5.15
N ASN A 37 20.45 -32.57 3.86
CA ASN A 37 20.29 -33.76 3.03
C ASN A 37 21.16 -34.94 3.51
N GLU A 38 22.37 -34.67 4.01
CA GLU A 38 23.22 -35.68 4.64
C GLU A 38 22.52 -36.32 5.85
N LEU A 39 21.99 -35.52 6.76
CA LEU A 39 21.28 -36.00 7.96
C LEU A 39 20.02 -36.80 7.60
N ILE A 40 19.29 -36.39 6.57
CA ILE A 40 18.14 -37.15 6.06
C ILE A 40 18.60 -38.50 5.49
N ALA A 41 19.71 -38.55 4.76
CA ALA A 41 20.26 -39.79 4.23
C ALA A 41 20.75 -40.74 5.35
N GLU A 42 21.22 -40.19 6.46
CA GLU A 42 21.58 -40.94 7.68
C GLU A 42 20.36 -41.44 8.48
N GLY A 43 19.14 -41.08 8.06
CA GLY A 43 17.88 -41.53 8.68
C GLY A 43 17.43 -40.66 9.86
N VAL A 44 18.00 -39.47 10.03
CA VAL A 44 17.54 -38.51 11.04
C VAL A 44 16.16 -37.97 10.65
N ASN A 45 15.28 -37.80 11.64
CA ASN A 45 13.96 -37.21 11.41
C ASN A 45 14.09 -35.74 10.95
N GLU A 46 13.23 -35.29 10.01
CA GLU A 46 13.25 -33.92 9.47
C GLU A 46 13.32 -32.82 10.54
N ASN A 47 12.51 -32.89 11.59
CA ASN A 47 12.49 -31.86 12.63
C ASN A 47 13.79 -31.83 13.44
N ALA A 48 14.38 -33.00 13.68
CA ALA A 48 15.66 -33.12 14.37
C ALA A 48 16.81 -32.63 13.47
N ALA A 49 16.80 -33.00 12.18
CA ALA A 49 17.79 -32.56 11.21
C ALA A 49 17.82 -31.03 11.07
N VAL A 50 16.65 -30.37 11.01
CA VAL A 50 16.55 -28.90 11.01
C VAL A 50 17.18 -28.29 12.26
N GLY A 51 16.87 -28.85 13.43
CA GLY A 51 17.43 -28.37 14.70
C GLY A 51 18.96 -28.49 14.74
N THR A 52 19.50 -29.62 14.28
CA THR A 52 20.94 -29.85 14.19
C THR A 52 21.61 -28.84 13.27
N VAL A 53 21.08 -28.66 12.04
CA VAL A 53 21.63 -27.69 11.07
C VAL A 53 21.64 -26.27 11.65
N ILE A 54 20.53 -25.82 12.26
CA ILE A 54 20.48 -24.47 12.87
C ILE A 54 21.51 -24.33 14.00
N SER A 55 21.72 -25.37 14.80
CA SER A 55 22.69 -25.33 15.90
C SER A 55 24.15 -25.37 15.45
N GLU A 56 24.45 -26.04 14.33
CA GLU A 56 25.81 -26.22 13.81
C GLU A 56 26.35 -24.95 13.15
N PHE A 57 25.49 -24.23 12.42
CA PHE A 57 25.89 -22.99 11.72
C PHE A 57 25.86 -21.75 12.62
N GLY A 58 25.25 -21.80 13.80
CA GLY A 58 25.35 -20.72 14.79
C GLY A 58 24.74 -19.39 14.33
N ASN A 59 25.23 -18.26 14.86
CA ASN A 59 24.74 -16.91 14.50
C ASN A 59 25.62 -16.23 13.44
N LEU A 60 25.11 -15.17 12.80
CA LEU A 60 25.81 -14.43 11.75
C LEU A 60 27.16 -13.87 12.21
N ASP A 61 27.26 -13.43 13.47
CA ASP A 61 28.51 -12.89 14.03
C ASP A 61 29.65 -13.93 14.04
N GLU A 62 29.32 -15.22 14.24
CA GLU A 62 30.31 -16.31 14.23
C GLU A 62 30.73 -16.68 12.80
N LEU A 63 29.81 -16.53 11.84
CA LEU A 63 30.06 -16.84 10.43
C LEU A 63 30.67 -15.66 9.66
N ALA A 64 30.60 -14.44 10.19
CA ALA A 64 31.00 -13.21 9.49
C ALA A 64 32.43 -13.26 8.96
N GLU A 65 33.38 -13.74 9.77
CA GLU A 65 34.78 -13.89 9.38
C GLU A 65 34.93 -14.90 8.24
N SER A 66 34.26 -16.06 8.35
CA SER A 66 34.33 -17.13 7.35
C SER A 66 33.71 -16.76 6.00
N LEU A 67 32.69 -15.90 6.02
CA LEU A 67 31.97 -15.41 4.85
C LEU A 67 32.56 -14.11 4.29
N GLY A 68 33.56 -13.51 4.96
CA GLY A 68 34.16 -12.24 4.57
C GLY A 68 33.22 -11.03 4.73
N LEU A 69 32.27 -11.10 5.68
CA LEU A 69 31.22 -10.10 5.91
C LEU A 69 31.45 -9.25 7.18
N GLU A 70 32.67 -9.25 7.74
CA GLU A 70 32.97 -8.56 9.02
C GLU A 70 32.54 -7.09 8.99
N LYS A 71 32.81 -6.38 7.90
CA LYS A 71 32.45 -4.96 7.76
C LYS A 71 30.95 -4.75 7.72
N GLU A 72 30.23 -5.58 6.99
CA GLU A 72 28.79 -5.50 6.82
C GLU A 72 28.07 -5.83 8.13
N VAL A 73 28.57 -6.82 8.88
CA VAL A 73 28.05 -7.17 10.21
C VAL A 73 28.35 -6.05 11.21
N ASP A 74 29.55 -5.47 11.20
CA ASP A 74 29.88 -4.29 12.02
C ASP A 74 28.99 -3.09 11.69
N GLU A 75 28.71 -2.83 10.41
CA GLU A 75 27.76 -1.80 9.98
C GLU A 75 26.35 -2.04 10.50
N VAL A 76 25.88 -3.30 10.50
CA VAL A 76 24.58 -3.69 11.04
C VAL A 76 24.53 -3.46 12.55
N ASN A 77 25.55 -3.91 13.28
CA ASN A 77 25.65 -3.75 14.73
C ASN A 77 25.63 -2.26 15.11
N ASN A 78 26.40 -1.42 14.42
CA ASN A 78 26.38 0.04 14.60
C ASN A 78 25.00 0.67 14.27
N ARG A 79 24.31 0.16 13.25
CA ARG A 79 22.97 0.64 12.86
C ARG A 79 21.90 0.22 13.88
N GLN A 80 21.99 -0.99 14.41
CA GLN A 80 21.06 -1.50 15.43
C GLN A 80 21.23 -0.80 16.78
N GLU A 81 22.45 -0.45 17.18
CA GLU A 81 22.69 0.40 18.37
C GLU A 81 22.02 1.77 18.25
N ASN A 82 21.94 2.34 17.04
CA ASN A 82 21.35 3.66 16.81
C ASN A 82 19.86 3.65 16.45
N VAL A 83 19.34 2.57 15.87
CA VAL A 83 17.96 2.48 15.36
C VAL A 83 17.33 1.17 15.81
N ASN A 84 16.63 1.21 16.95
CA ASN A 84 15.86 0.07 17.43
C ASN A 84 14.58 -0.09 16.60
N ARG A 85 14.58 -1.07 15.68
CA ARG A 85 13.43 -1.38 14.83
C ARG A 85 12.45 -2.29 15.59
N ARG A 86 11.21 -1.85 15.76
CA ARG A 86 10.16 -2.69 16.35
C ARG A 86 9.81 -3.82 15.39
N PHE A 87 10.01 -5.06 15.83
CA PHE A 87 9.49 -6.23 15.13
C PHE A 87 7.96 -6.27 15.25
N VAL A 88 7.27 -6.38 14.12
CA VAL A 88 5.80 -6.47 14.06
C VAL A 88 5.42 -7.90 13.71
N SER A 89 4.75 -8.56 14.62
CA SER A 89 4.34 -9.95 14.48
C SER A 89 3.26 -10.15 13.42
N MET A 90 3.17 -11.38 12.89
CA MET A 90 2.08 -11.80 11.98
C MET A 90 0.68 -11.49 12.56
N ASP A 91 0.49 -11.67 13.87
CA ASP A 91 -0.81 -11.43 14.51
C ASP A 91 -1.14 -9.94 14.61
N GLU A 92 -0.15 -9.09 14.91
CA GLU A 92 -0.31 -7.63 14.83
C GLU A 92 -0.64 -7.17 13.41
N VAL A 93 0.01 -7.75 12.39
CA VAL A 93 -0.29 -7.45 10.98
C VAL A 93 -1.72 -7.88 10.62
N LYS A 94 -2.16 -9.08 11.01
CA LYS A 94 -3.54 -9.53 10.79
C LYS A 94 -4.55 -8.61 11.47
N ALA A 95 -4.29 -8.23 12.71
CA ALA A 95 -5.13 -7.30 13.46
C ALA A 95 -5.19 -5.94 12.77
N TYR A 96 -4.05 -5.39 12.33
CA TYR A 96 -3.98 -4.15 11.55
C TYR A 96 -4.82 -4.23 10.27
N LEU A 97 -4.66 -5.27 9.47
CA LEU A 97 -5.40 -5.44 8.21
C LEU A 97 -6.91 -5.56 8.44
N SER A 98 -7.32 -6.22 9.52
CA SER A 98 -8.73 -6.29 9.92
C SER A 98 -9.27 -4.91 10.32
N HIS A 99 -8.50 -4.14 11.08
CA HIS A 99 -8.83 -2.78 11.48
C HIS A 99 -8.93 -1.86 10.25
N MET A 100 -8.01 -1.98 9.30
CA MET A 100 -8.02 -1.22 8.05
C MET A 100 -9.27 -1.46 7.22
N THR A 101 -9.78 -2.69 7.18
CA THR A 101 -11.01 -3.00 6.44
C THR A 101 -12.21 -2.27 7.07
N LYS A 102 -12.30 -2.27 8.40
CA LYS A 102 -13.35 -1.52 9.13
C LYS A 102 -13.18 -0.01 8.94
N SER A 103 -11.95 0.47 9.04
CA SER A 103 -11.60 1.88 8.84
C SER A 103 -11.99 2.37 7.45
N ALA A 104 -11.72 1.56 6.42
CA ALA A 104 -12.11 1.85 5.04
C ALA A 104 -13.62 2.02 4.91
N ILE A 105 -14.42 1.15 5.55
CA ILE A 105 -15.89 1.25 5.54
C ILE A 105 -16.35 2.53 6.24
N PHE A 106 -15.85 2.82 7.45
CA PHE A 106 -16.25 4.02 8.19
C PHE A 106 -15.97 5.31 7.40
N VAL A 107 -14.78 5.40 6.80
CA VAL A 107 -14.40 6.58 6.00
C VAL A 107 -15.20 6.64 4.70
N SER A 108 -15.34 5.54 3.96
CA SER A 108 -16.05 5.55 2.68
C SER A 108 -17.55 5.83 2.85
N VAL A 109 -18.18 5.23 3.86
CA VAL A 109 -19.60 5.47 4.18
C VAL A 109 -19.81 6.89 4.70
N GLY A 110 -18.91 7.42 5.55
CA GLY A 110 -18.99 8.81 5.99
C GLY A 110 -18.95 9.79 4.81
N VAL A 111 -18.02 9.60 3.86
CA VAL A 111 -17.93 10.46 2.67
C VAL A 111 -19.17 10.33 1.78
N MET A 112 -19.68 9.10 1.61
CA MET A 112 -20.93 8.88 0.87
C MET A 112 -22.12 9.62 1.51
N LEU A 113 -22.26 9.56 2.84
CA LEU A 113 -23.31 10.28 3.58
C LEU A 113 -23.19 11.80 3.38
N CYS A 114 -21.97 12.35 3.42
CA CYS A 114 -21.77 13.77 3.13
C CYS A 114 -22.26 14.15 1.72
N ILE A 115 -21.96 13.34 0.71
CA ILE A 115 -22.39 13.60 -0.68
C ILE A 115 -23.91 13.47 -0.82
N ILE A 116 -24.48 12.40 -0.25
CA ILE A 116 -25.92 12.11 -0.29
C ILE A 116 -26.73 13.12 0.54
N SER A 117 -26.14 13.79 1.53
CA SER A 117 -26.84 14.75 2.39
C SER A 117 -27.55 15.87 1.61
N VAL A 118 -27.01 16.25 0.44
CA VAL A 118 -27.58 17.27 -0.45
C VAL A 118 -28.91 16.84 -1.07
N ILE A 119 -29.20 15.53 -1.11
CA ILE A 119 -30.46 15.00 -1.65
C ILE A 119 -31.67 15.47 -0.83
N PHE A 120 -31.54 15.59 0.50
CA PHE A 120 -32.65 15.99 1.36
C PHE A 120 -33.22 17.38 0.98
N PRO A 121 -32.43 18.47 0.93
CA PRO A 121 -32.94 19.78 0.52
C PRO A 121 -33.43 19.80 -0.93
N ILE A 122 -32.80 19.04 -1.85
CA ILE A 122 -33.30 18.92 -3.24
C ILE A 122 -34.72 18.34 -3.26
N ILE A 123 -34.97 17.27 -2.48
CA ILE A 123 -36.32 16.68 -2.38
C ILE A 123 -37.28 17.66 -1.69
N GLY A 124 -36.83 18.40 -0.68
CA GLY A 124 -37.64 19.41 0.00
C GLY A 124 -38.10 20.54 -0.93
N ASP A 125 -37.25 20.94 -1.87
CA ASP A 125 -37.56 21.99 -2.86
C ASP A 125 -38.54 21.48 -3.94
N ILE A 126 -38.33 20.25 -4.44
CA ILE A 126 -39.17 19.68 -5.51
C ILE A 126 -40.51 19.14 -4.96
N SER A 127 -40.56 18.69 -3.71
CA SER A 127 -41.74 18.07 -3.10
C SER A 127 -42.50 19.03 -2.20
N SER A 128 -43.72 19.41 -2.59
CA SER A 128 -44.61 20.23 -1.76
C SER A 128 -45.07 19.55 -0.47
N VAL A 129 -44.71 18.27 -0.25
CA VAL A 129 -45.10 17.47 0.91
C VAL A 129 -44.10 17.60 2.06
N VAL A 130 -42.84 17.88 1.76
CA VAL A 130 -41.76 17.91 2.76
C VAL A 130 -41.45 19.37 3.10
N SER A 131 -41.54 19.74 4.38
CA SER A 131 -41.14 21.09 4.81
C SER A 131 -39.64 21.33 4.55
N GLU A 132 -39.31 22.51 4.02
CA GLU A 132 -37.91 22.96 3.84
C GLU A 132 -37.09 22.79 5.14
N GLY A 133 -37.65 23.18 6.29
CA GLY A 133 -36.98 23.05 7.58
C GLY A 133 -36.67 21.60 7.96
N LEU A 134 -37.55 20.66 7.64
CA LEU A 134 -37.32 19.22 7.87
C LEU A 134 -36.22 18.69 6.96
N SER A 135 -36.20 19.11 5.69
CA SER A 135 -35.20 18.67 4.71
C SER A 135 -33.78 19.11 5.08
N VAL A 136 -33.62 20.36 5.53
CA VAL A 136 -32.35 20.90 6.03
C VAL A 136 -31.93 20.20 7.33
N GLY A 137 -32.89 19.91 8.22
CA GLY A 137 -32.64 19.13 9.43
C GLY A 137 -32.07 17.74 9.14
N LEU A 138 -32.62 17.03 8.15
CA LEU A 138 -32.12 15.71 7.72
C LEU A 138 -30.72 15.77 7.09
N MET A 139 -30.42 16.84 6.33
CA MET A 139 -29.06 17.09 5.83
C MET A 139 -28.05 17.17 6.98
N PHE A 140 -28.31 18.01 7.98
CA PHE A 140 -27.43 18.15 9.14
C PHE A 140 -27.33 16.87 9.96
N LEU A 141 -28.40 16.10 10.09
CA LEU A 141 -28.38 14.79 10.74
C LEU A 141 -27.46 13.82 10.01
N SER A 142 -27.56 13.74 8.68
CA SER A 142 -26.70 12.89 7.85
C SER A 142 -25.22 13.28 7.98
N ILE A 143 -24.92 14.58 7.95
CA ILE A 143 -23.56 15.10 8.16
C ILE A 143 -23.06 14.78 9.57
N ALA A 144 -23.89 14.95 10.60
CA ALA A 144 -23.52 14.65 11.99
C ALA A 144 -23.16 13.17 12.16
N ILE A 145 -23.91 12.25 11.54
CA ILE A 145 -23.59 10.82 11.52
C ILE A 145 -22.24 10.59 10.83
N ALA A 146 -22.01 11.19 9.65
CA ALA A 146 -20.76 11.06 8.91
C ALA A 146 -19.54 11.52 9.74
N VAL A 147 -19.63 12.70 10.38
CA VAL A 147 -18.59 13.23 11.27
C VAL A 147 -18.36 12.29 12.46
N GLY A 148 -19.43 11.73 13.04
CA GLY A 148 -19.33 10.72 14.08
C GLY A 148 -18.52 9.49 13.65
N LEU A 149 -18.75 8.97 12.44
CA LEU A 149 -17.97 7.86 11.88
C LEU A 149 -16.48 8.23 11.71
N PHE A 150 -16.19 9.45 11.24
CA PHE A 150 -14.80 9.91 11.08
C PHE A 150 -14.07 10.06 12.41
N VAL A 151 -14.70 10.66 13.40
CA VAL A 151 -14.13 10.86 14.74
C VAL A 151 -13.89 9.51 15.42
N PHE A 152 -14.88 8.62 15.39
CA PHE A 152 -14.76 7.29 15.96
C PHE A 152 -13.61 6.50 15.32
N ASN A 153 -13.54 6.51 13.99
CA ASN A 153 -12.45 5.87 13.25
C ASN A 153 -11.08 6.50 13.57
N GLY A 154 -11.01 7.83 13.71
CA GLY A 154 -9.79 8.55 14.05
C GLY A 154 -9.22 8.16 15.40
N ILE A 155 -10.08 7.98 16.40
CA ILE A 155 -9.69 7.56 17.76
C ILE A 155 -9.13 6.13 17.73
N ILE A 156 -9.84 5.18 17.12
CA ILE A 156 -9.39 3.76 17.08
C ILE A 156 -8.13 3.61 16.23
N SER A 157 -8.00 4.38 15.15
CA SER A 157 -6.80 4.37 14.29
C SER A 157 -5.54 4.84 15.01
N GLY A 158 -5.67 5.50 16.17
CA GLY A 158 -4.56 6.00 16.98
C GLY A 158 -3.62 4.89 17.46
N GLU A 159 -4.15 3.70 17.77
CA GLU A 159 -3.37 2.55 18.24
C GLU A 159 -2.32 2.10 17.20
N TRP A 160 -2.62 2.26 15.92
CA TRP A 160 -1.76 1.84 14.80
C TRP A 160 -0.81 2.93 14.31
N THR A 161 -0.65 4.00 15.07
CA THR A 161 0.19 5.15 14.68
C THR A 161 1.67 4.80 14.67
N TYR A 162 2.11 3.83 15.49
CA TYR A 162 3.50 3.36 15.53
C TYR A 162 3.98 2.83 14.17
N LEU A 163 3.12 2.12 13.42
CA LEU A 163 3.42 1.65 12.05
C LEU A 163 3.73 2.77 11.04
N ARG A 164 3.52 4.04 11.41
CA ARG A 164 3.82 5.22 10.59
C ARG A 164 4.90 6.11 11.17
N ARG A 165 5.19 6.00 12.47
CA ARG A 165 6.07 6.94 13.19
C ARG A 165 7.34 6.30 13.71
N GLU A 166 7.31 4.99 13.95
CA GLU A 166 8.43 4.24 14.48
C GLU A 166 9.04 3.39 13.35
N PRO A 167 10.37 3.19 13.36
CA PRO A 167 10.99 2.25 12.46
C PRO A 167 10.53 0.83 12.85
N CYS A 168 9.84 0.16 11.94
CA CYS A 168 9.36 -1.21 12.13
C CYS A 168 10.04 -2.16 11.16
N GLN A 169 9.88 -3.46 11.40
CA GLN A 169 10.30 -4.52 10.49
C GLN A 169 9.37 -5.73 10.60
N ILE A 170 9.24 -6.49 9.52
CA ILE A 170 8.48 -7.73 9.43
C ILE A 170 9.36 -8.85 8.85
N ASP A 171 9.06 -10.09 9.25
CA ASP A 171 9.69 -11.28 8.70
C ASP A 171 9.16 -11.65 7.31
N MET A 172 9.86 -12.54 6.63
CA MET A 172 9.53 -12.99 5.27
C MET A 172 8.15 -13.65 5.20
N ALA A 173 7.80 -14.51 6.17
CA ALA A 173 6.52 -15.22 6.13
C ALA A 173 5.34 -14.24 6.30
N THR A 174 5.47 -13.23 7.16
CA THR A 174 4.49 -12.15 7.28
C THR A 174 4.39 -11.34 5.98
N ALA A 175 5.52 -10.98 5.35
CA ALA A 175 5.50 -10.25 4.08
C ALA A 175 4.84 -11.07 2.96
N GLU A 176 5.11 -12.36 2.86
CA GLU A 176 4.51 -13.27 1.88
C GLU A 176 2.99 -13.41 2.09
N TYR A 177 2.54 -13.53 3.34
CA TYR A 177 1.12 -13.52 3.67
C TYR A 177 0.41 -12.24 3.17
N VAL A 178 1.00 -11.06 3.42
CA VAL A 178 0.42 -9.79 2.95
C VAL A 178 0.47 -9.68 1.43
N LYS A 179 1.54 -10.17 0.80
CA LYS A 179 1.71 -10.21 -0.65
C LYS A 179 0.64 -11.07 -1.33
N ASP A 180 0.38 -12.26 -0.81
CA ASP A 180 -0.68 -13.12 -1.32
C ASP A 180 -2.07 -12.47 -1.16
N ARG A 181 -2.34 -11.89 0.01
CA ARG A 181 -3.59 -11.17 0.26
C ARG A 181 -3.77 -9.97 -0.66
N LEU A 182 -2.70 -9.22 -0.94
CA LEU A 182 -2.71 -8.10 -1.89
C LEU A 182 -2.96 -8.61 -3.32
N ARG A 183 -2.29 -9.69 -3.75
CA ARG A 183 -2.48 -10.32 -5.07
C ARG A 183 -3.94 -10.73 -5.27
N ASN A 184 -4.56 -11.36 -4.26
CA ASN A 184 -5.96 -11.77 -4.30
C ASN A 184 -6.93 -10.57 -4.30
N PHE A 185 -6.55 -9.46 -3.64
CA PHE A 185 -7.36 -8.24 -3.62
C PHE A 185 -7.17 -7.33 -4.85
N ARG A 186 -6.05 -7.42 -5.59
CA ARG A 186 -5.79 -6.61 -6.81
C ARG A 186 -6.94 -6.62 -7.84
N PRO A 187 -7.50 -7.77 -8.28
CA PRO A 187 -8.60 -7.77 -9.24
C PRO A 187 -9.87 -7.12 -8.68
N ILE A 188 -10.17 -7.38 -7.39
CA ILE A 188 -11.30 -6.76 -6.70
C ILE A 188 -11.13 -5.24 -6.65
N SER A 189 -9.94 -4.78 -6.25
CA SER A 189 -9.58 -3.36 -6.19
C SER A 189 -9.71 -2.68 -7.57
N ALA A 190 -9.26 -3.34 -8.64
CA ALA A 190 -9.40 -2.85 -10.01
C ALA A 190 -10.86 -2.72 -10.45
N ILE A 191 -11.72 -3.69 -10.12
CA ILE A 191 -13.16 -3.65 -10.42
C ILE A 191 -13.82 -2.51 -9.63
N LEU A 192 -13.59 -2.41 -8.32
CA LEU A 192 -14.18 -1.35 -7.50
C LEU A 192 -13.77 0.05 -7.97
N LEU A 193 -12.50 0.24 -8.29
CA LEU A 193 -11.99 1.50 -8.82
C LEU A 193 -12.63 1.82 -10.18
N SER A 194 -12.69 0.84 -11.09
CA SER A 194 -13.25 1.04 -12.43
C SER A 194 -14.75 1.37 -12.36
N VAL A 195 -15.52 0.59 -11.60
CA VAL A 195 -16.96 0.84 -11.39
C VAL A 195 -17.19 2.19 -10.73
N GLY A 196 -16.39 2.53 -9.71
CA GLY A 196 -16.50 3.81 -9.04
C GLY A 196 -16.23 5.00 -9.97
N VAL A 197 -15.18 4.92 -10.79
CA VAL A 197 -14.85 5.93 -11.80
C VAL A 197 -15.94 6.05 -12.86
N LEU A 198 -16.49 4.93 -13.34
CA LEU A 198 -17.59 4.93 -14.32
C LEU A 198 -18.85 5.58 -13.73
N LEU A 199 -19.22 5.27 -12.49
CA LEU A 199 -20.36 5.90 -11.81
C LEU A 199 -20.18 7.42 -11.69
N CYS A 200 -18.98 7.89 -11.36
CA CYS A 200 -18.69 9.33 -11.29
C CYS A 200 -18.65 9.99 -12.67
N ALA A 201 -18.07 9.35 -13.69
CA ALA A 201 -17.93 9.93 -15.03
C ALA A 201 -19.27 10.05 -15.77
N PHE A 202 -20.18 9.10 -15.54
CA PHE A 202 -21.49 9.04 -16.19
C PHE A 202 -22.65 9.51 -15.30
N CYS A 203 -22.37 10.11 -14.14
CA CYS A 203 -23.40 10.56 -13.20
C CYS A 203 -24.36 11.62 -13.78
N TRP A 204 -23.93 12.35 -14.81
CA TRP A 204 -24.72 13.38 -15.49
C TRP A 204 -25.68 12.81 -16.54
N VAL A 205 -25.46 11.58 -17.02
CA VAL A 205 -26.23 10.99 -18.13
C VAL A 205 -27.73 10.89 -17.80
N PRO A 206 -28.16 10.40 -16.62
CA PRO A 206 -29.59 10.33 -16.29
C PRO A 206 -30.27 11.71 -16.29
N VAL A 207 -29.56 12.74 -15.82
CA VAL A 207 -30.06 14.12 -15.76
C VAL A 207 -30.25 14.67 -17.18
N ALA A 208 -29.26 14.50 -18.06
CA ALA A 208 -29.31 14.99 -19.43
C ALA A 208 -30.33 14.25 -20.31
N ALA A 209 -30.51 12.94 -20.09
CA ALA A 209 -31.37 12.10 -20.93
C ALA A 209 -32.86 12.29 -20.64
N ILE A 210 -33.25 12.43 -19.37
CA ILE A 210 -34.67 12.38 -18.96
C ILE A 210 -35.23 13.78 -18.64
N GLN A 211 -34.36 14.79 -18.42
CA GLN A 211 -34.74 16.20 -18.22
C GLN A 211 -35.84 16.39 -17.16
N ASN A 212 -35.73 15.66 -16.06
CA ASN A 212 -36.65 15.74 -14.92
C ASN A 212 -35.87 16.17 -13.67
N GLU A 213 -36.41 17.12 -12.90
CA GLU A 213 -35.80 17.67 -11.69
C GLU A 213 -35.47 16.58 -10.66
N TYR A 214 -36.29 15.54 -10.55
CA TYR A 214 -36.03 14.39 -9.67
C TYR A 214 -34.76 13.60 -10.06
N MET A 215 -34.30 13.68 -11.31
CA MET A 215 -33.09 12.98 -11.75
C MET A 215 -31.81 13.57 -11.19
N THR A 216 -31.85 14.81 -10.69
CA THR A 216 -30.74 15.43 -9.96
C THR A 216 -30.35 14.60 -8.73
N VAL A 217 -31.32 13.93 -8.09
CA VAL A 217 -31.05 13.03 -6.95
C VAL A 217 -30.18 11.84 -7.36
N SER A 218 -30.42 11.28 -8.55
CA SER A 218 -29.66 10.14 -9.06
C SER A 218 -28.17 10.46 -9.26
N LEU A 219 -27.85 11.71 -9.62
CA LEU A 219 -26.46 12.18 -9.76
C LEU A 219 -25.71 12.05 -8.44
N PHE A 220 -26.26 12.57 -7.35
CA PHE A 220 -25.61 12.51 -6.03
C PHE A 220 -25.51 11.08 -5.49
N LEU A 221 -26.49 10.23 -5.79
CA LEU A 221 -26.40 8.79 -5.47
C LEU A 221 -25.25 8.13 -6.23
N MET A 222 -25.17 8.30 -7.55
CA MET A 222 -24.11 7.71 -8.36
C MET A 222 -22.73 8.21 -7.93
N VAL A 223 -22.56 9.50 -7.69
CA VAL A 223 -21.30 10.07 -7.19
C VAL A 223 -20.98 9.54 -5.77
N GLY A 224 -21.96 9.49 -4.88
CA GLY A 224 -21.77 8.97 -3.51
C GLY A 224 -21.30 7.52 -3.49
N PHE A 225 -21.98 6.64 -4.22
CA PHE A 225 -21.57 5.23 -4.36
C PHE A 225 -20.23 5.11 -5.09
N GLY A 226 -20.00 5.89 -6.16
CA GLY A 226 -18.75 5.86 -6.90
C GLY A 226 -17.54 6.20 -6.03
N VAL A 227 -17.64 7.31 -5.28
CA VAL A 227 -16.60 7.75 -4.34
C VAL A 227 -16.40 6.76 -3.21
N MET A 228 -17.48 6.16 -2.68
CA MET A 228 -17.38 5.11 -1.65
C MET A 228 -16.52 3.93 -2.12
N LEU A 229 -16.78 3.41 -3.32
CA LEU A 229 -16.02 2.29 -3.89
C LEU A 229 -14.54 2.63 -4.06
N ILE A 230 -14.25 3.83 -4.58
CA ILE A 230 -12.88 4.32 -4.79
C ILE A 230 -12.13 4.41 -3.47
N ILE A 231 -12.73 5.04 -2.44
CA ILE A 231 -12.09 5.21 -1.13
C ILE A 231 -11.86 3.86 -0.45
N TYR A 232 -12.87 2.99 -0.44
CA TYR A 232 -12.78 1.68 0.19
C TYR A 232 -11.62 0.84 -0.39
N SER A 233 -11.57 0.69 -1.71
CA SER A 233 -10.51 -0.05 -2.41
C SER A 233 -9.13 0.59 -2.18
N SER A 234 -9.05 1.92 -2.31
CA SER A 234 -7.79 2.65 -2.18
C SER A 234 -7.17 2.55 -0.78
N MET A 235 -7.99 2.61 0.27
CA MET A 235 -7.51 2.53 1.66
C MET A 235 -6.91 1.15 1.96
N ILE A 236 -7.60 0.09 1.57
CA ILE A 236 -7.14 -1.28 1.79
C ILE A 236 -5.84 -1.56 1.03
N SER A 237 -5.76 -1.18 -0.25
CA SER A 237 -4.55 -1.36 -1.06
C SER A 237 -3.36 -0.57 -0.51
N LYS A 238 -3.55 0.70 -0.12
CA LYS A 238 -2.48 1.51 0.51
C LYS A 238 -2.05 0.94 1.87
N GLY A 239 -2.97 0.30 2.58
CA GLY A 239 -2.71 -0.41 3.82
C GLY A 239 -1.74 -1.57 3.70
N MET A 240 -2.07 -2.49 2.80
CA MET A 240 -1.21 -3.64 2.51
C MET A 240 0.15 -3.20 1.96
N ALA A 241 0.16 -2.20 1.06
CA ALA A 241 1.40 -1.63 0.54
C ALA A 241 2.27 -1.01 1.66
N ARG A 242 1.67 -0.40 2.68
CA ARG A 242 2.41 0.13 3.83
C ARG A 242 3.09 -0.98 4.62
N ILE A 243 2.42 -2.08 4.89
CA ILE A 243 3.02 -3.20 5.63
C ILE A 243 4.19 -3.80 4.85
N LEU A 244 4.03 -3.98 3.54
CA LEU A 244 5.12 -4.45 2.69
C LEU A 244 6.30 -3.46 2.67
N GLY A 245 6.05 -2.16 2.79
CA GLY A 245 7.07 -1.11 2.85
C GLY A 245 7.62 -0.78 4.24
N LEU A 246 7.39 -1.62 5.28
CA LEU A 246 7.96 -1.38 6.61
C LEU A 246 9.47 -1.65 6.64
N ASN A 247 9.93 -2.65 5.89
CA ASN A 247 11.32 -3.04 5.88
C ASN A 247 12.19 -1.98 5.20
N ASP A 248 13.44 -1.88 5.64
CA ASP A 248 14.41 -0.94 5.09
C ASP A 248 14.76 -1.34 3.65
N THR A 249 14.54 -0.45 2.69
CA THR A 249 14.83 -0.73 1.28
C THR A 249 16.32 -1.01 1.01
N THR A 250 17.20 -0.60 1.92
CA THR A 250 18.65 -0.83 1.83
C THR A 250 19.09 -2.20 2.35
N THR A 251 18.21 -2.93 3.05
CA THR A 251 18.52 -4.25 3.61
C THR A 251 17.92 -5.37 2.78
N ILE A 252 18.34 -6.60 3.03
CA ILE A 252 17.77 -7.79 2.37
C ILE A 252 16.25 -7.87 2.61
N SER A 253 15.78 -7.58 3.82
CA SER A 253 14.35 -7.59 4.15
C SER A 253 13.53 -6.55 3.37
N GLY A 254 14.14 -5.48 2.86
CA GLY A 254 13.50 -4.53 1.95
C GLY A 254 13.04 -5.14 0.63
N THR A 255 13.66 -6.25 0.21
CA THR A 255 13.29 -6.98 -1.02
C THR A 255 12.04 -7.84 -0.87
N TYR A 256 11.52 -8.00 0.35
CA TYR A 256 10.28 -8.78 0.57
C TYR A 256 9.05 -8.12 -0.05
N SER A 257 9.12 -6.80 -0.28
CA SER A 257 8.10 -6.09 -1.04
C SER A 257 8.30 -6.28 -2.54
N ASP A 258 7.27 -6.70 -3.26
CA ASP A 258 7.29 -6.93 -4.71
C ASP A 258 7.41 -5.64 -5.56
N GLY A 259 7.84 -4.54 -4.93
CA GLY A 259 8.37 -3.42 -5.64
C GLY A 259 9.74 -3.82 -6.13
N ALA A 260 9.83 -4.24 -7.39
CA ALA A 260 10.98 -3.82 -8.18
C ALA A 260 11.06 -2.31 -7.99
N ASN A 261 11.84 -1.85 -7.00
CA ASN A 261 12.39 -0.51 -7.03
C ASN A 261 13.06 -0.48 -8.39
N VAL A 262 12.41 0.17 -9.34
CA VAL A 262 13.00 0.44 -10.63
C VAL A 262 14.19 1.29 -10.27
N GLU A 263 15.35 0.65 -10.13
CA GLU A 263 16.59 1.33 -9.91
C GLU A 263 16.74 2.19 -11.16
N TYR A 264 16.61 3.50 -11.00
CA TYR A 264 16.77 4.39 -12.12
C TYR A 264 18.27 4.46 -12.43
N THR A 265 18.61 4.50 -13.72
CA THR A 265 19.99 4.58 -14.20
C THR A 265 20.80 5.74 -13.57
N SER A 266 20.14 6.79 -13.09
CA SER A 266 20.77 7.92 -12.42
C SER A 266 19.89 8.55 -11.32
N LYS A 267 20.55 9.17 -10.32
CA LYS A 267 19.88 10.03 -9.31
C LYS A 267 19.03 11.13 -9.94
N THR A 268 19.42 11.65 -11.11
CA THR A 268 18.67 12.69 -11.82
C THR A 268 17.35 12.17 -12.38
N ALA A 269 17.33 10.97 -12.94
CA ALA A 269 16.11 10.32 -13.41
C ALA A 269 15.12 10.04 -12.26
N GLU A 270 15.63 9.63 -11.11
CA GLU A 270 14.82 9.43 -9.90
C GLU A 270 14.16 10.73 -9.42
N VAL A 271 14.92 11.83 -9.37
CA VAL A 271 14.38 13.16 -9.03
C VAL A 271 13.31 13.59 -10.03
N ILE A 272 13.56 13.45 -11.35
CA ILE A 272 12.58 13.81 -12.38
C ILE A 272 11.29 13.00 -12.21
N MET A 273 11.39 11.69 -12.00
CA MET A 273 10.22 10.82 -11.82
C MET A 273 9.44 11.16 -10.54
N SER A 274 10.11 11.51 -9.45
CA SER A 274 9.44 11.89 -8.20
C SER A 274 8.62 13.20 -8.30
N VAL A 275 9.10 14.16 -9.11
CA VAL A 275 8.46 15.49 -9.24
C VAL A 275 7.57 15.60 -10.50
N TYR A 276 7.48 14.53 -11.30
CA TYR A 276 6.76 14.51 -12.56
C TYR A 276 5.29 14.97 -12.44
N TRP A 277 4.50 14.31 -11.58
CA TRP A 277 3.07 14.58 -11.45
C TRP A 277 2.74 15.98 -10.89
N PRO A 278 3.43 16.47 -9.83
CA PRO A 278 3.30 17.87 -9.41
C PRO A 278 3.59 18.86 -10.55
N THR A 279 4.63 18.61 -11.35
CA THR A 279 5.02 19.49 -12.47
C THR A 279 3.95 19.52 -13.56
N ILE A 280 3.44 18.35 -13.96
CA ILE A 280 2.34 18.26 -14.93
C ILE A 280 1.08 18.96 -14.42
N THR A 281 0.76 18.81 -13.14
CA THR A 281 -0.37 19.50 -12.51
C THR A 281 -0.21 21.01 -12.59
N CYS A 282 0.99 21.53 -12.30
CA CYS A 282 1.32 22.94 -12.44
C CYS A 282 1.16 23.43 -13.89
N ILE A 283 1.71 22.68 -14.87
CA ILE A 283 1.55 22.99 -16.31
C ILE A 283 0.08 23.01 -16.71
N TYR A 284 -0.69 21.99 -16.32
CA TYR A 284 -2.13 21.92 -16.60
C TYR A 284 -2.86 23.14 -16.07
N LEU A 285 -2.61 23.53 -14.81
CA LEU A 285 -3.25 24.70 -14.21
C LEU A 285 -2.82 25.99 -14.90
N CYS A 286 -1.52 26.22 -15.12
CA CYS A 286 -1.02 27.41 -15.81
C CYS A 286 -1.64 27.56 -17.20
N VAL A 287 -1.63 26.50 -18.01
CA VAL A 287 -2.20 26.53 -19.37
C VAL A 287 -3.72 26.72 -19.32
N SER A 288 -4.42 26.03 -18.41
CA SER A 288 -5.88 26.16 -18.27
C SER A 288 -6.31 27.55 -17.83
N PHE A 289 -5.59 28.18 -16.90
CA PHE A 289 -5.89 29.54 -16.46
C PHE A 289 -5.48 30.60 -17.49
N LEU A 290 -4.39 30.41 -18.23
CA LEU A 290 -3.97 31.36 -19.27
C LEU A 290 -4.90 31.34 -20.49
N THR A 291 -5.37 30.15 -20.87
CA THR A 291 -6.19 29.98 -22.09
C THR A 291 -7.68 29.99 -21.83
N PHE A 292 -8.12 29.75 -20.59
CA PHE A 292 -9.51 29.47 -20.21
C PHE A 292 -10.18 28.34 -21.02
N ALA A 293 -9.40 27.52 -21.74
CA ALA A 293 -9.88 26.47 -22.63
C ALA A 293 -9.95 25.12 -21.92
N TRP A 294 -10.64 25.06 -20.78
CA TRP A 294 -10.77 23.86 -19.93
C TRP A 294 -11.31 22.63 -20.68
N TYR A 295 -12.07 22.85 -21.76
CA TYR A 295 -12.59 21.80 -22.64
C TYR A 295 -11.52 21.09 -23.50
N ILE A 296 -10.33 21.68 -23.65
CA ILE A 296 -9.18 21.11 -24.40
C ILE A 296 -8.04 20.72 -23.46
N THR A 297 -7.74 21.55 -22.46
CA THR A 297 -6.53 21.40 -21.65
C THR A 297 -6.46 20.09 -20.86
N TRP A 298 -7.59 19.39 -20.67
CA TRP A 298 -7.60 18.06 -20.08
C TRP A 298 -6.77 17.03 -20.87
N ILE A 299 -6.52 17.25 -22.17
CA ILE A 299 -5.66 16.40 -23.02
C ILE A 299 -4.21 16.30 -22.49
N ILE A 300 -3.78 17.26 -21.66
CA ILE A 300 -2.47 17.22 -21.00
C ILE A 300 -2.31 15.94 -20.15
N TRP A 301 -3.38 15.48 -19.50
CA TRP A 301 -3.35 14.28 -18.63
C TRP A 301 -3.01 12.98 -19.38
N PRO A 302 -3.71 12.58 -20.46
CA PRO A 302 -3.37 11.37 -21.19
C PRO A 302 -1.97 11.46 -21.83
N ILE A 303 -1.55 12.62 -22.36
CA ILE A 303 -0.19 12.80 -22.88
C ILE A 303 0.84 12.59 -21.77
N ALA A 304 0.62 13.20 -20.60
CA ALA A 304 1.50 13.05 -19.46
C ALA A 304 1.58 11.60 -18.97
N ALA A 305 0.48 10.84 -18.98
CA ALA A 305 0.49 9.43 -18.58
C ALA A 305 1.36 8.57 -19.52
N VAL A 306 1.29 8.82 -20.83
CA VAL A 306 2.12 8.12 -21.83
C VAL A 306 3.60 8.45 -21.64
N LEU A 307 3.93 9.74 -21.50
CA LEU A 307 5.31 10.19 -21.29
C LEU A 307 5.91 9.62 -20.01
N HIS A 308 5.15 9.59 -18.91
CA HIS A 308 5.60 9.00 -17.64
C HIS A 308 6.00 7.53 -17.80
N LYS A 309 5.21 6.77 -18.57
CA LYS A 309 5.50 5.36 -18.84
C LYS A 309 6.77 5.20 -19.67
N ILE A 310 6.94 6.04 -20.71
CA ILE A 310 8.14 6.03 -21.56
C ILE A 310 9.39 6.34 -20.74
N PHE A 311 9.36 7.40 -19.93
CA PHE A 311 10.49 7.77 -19.07
C PHE A 311 10.80 6.69 -18.04
N GLY A 312 9.76 6.11 -17.41
CA GLY A 312 9.91 5.00 -16.49
C GLY A 312 10.60 3.79 -17.14
N THR A 313 10.25 3.44 -18.37
CA THR A 313 10.92 2.34 -19.11
C THR A 313 12.32 2.71 -19.61
N ALA A 314 12.53 3.94 -20.08
CA ALA A 314 13.80 4.36 -20.67
C ALA A 314 14.90 4.56 -19.62
N TRP A 315 14.53 4.88 -18.38
CA TRP A 315 15.47 5.08 -17.29
C TRP A 315 15.52 3.92 -16.30
N ALA A 316 14.73 2.87 -16.51
CA ALA A 316 14.88 1.63 -15.76
C ALA A 316 16.26 1.03 -16.02
N LYS A 317 17.01 0.75 -14.96
CA LYS A 317 18.27 0.01 -15.06
C LYS A 317 17.94 -1.43 -15.43
N GLU A 318 18.55 -1.93 -16.51
CA GLU A 318 18.47 -3.34 -16.85
C GLU A 318 19.14 -4.13 -15.71
N VAL A 319 18.42 -5.10 -15.15
CA VAL A 319 18.91 -6.03 -14.13
C VAL A 319 19.65 -7.16 -14.81
#